data_AF-A0A5J4R1S7-F1
#
_entry.id   AF-A0A5J4R1S7-F1
#
_cell.length_a   1.000
_cell.length_b   1.000
_cell.length_c   1.000
_cell.angle_alpha   90.00
_cell.angle_beta   90.00
_cell.angle_gamma   90.00
#
_symmetry.space_group_name_H-M   'P 1'
#
loop_
_entity.id
_entity.type
_entity.pdbx_description
1 polymer ?
#
loop_
_entity_poly.entity_id
_entity_poly.type
_entity_poly.pdbx_seq_one_letter_code
_entity_poly.pdbx_strand_id
1 'polypeptide(L)'
;MIVYHGGYCPIEFPEIIKGKYAKDFGTGFYCTEIKIQAVRWAKRYDTSVISLYDFVINHDLKILHFEDMTEEWLDFIINSRSGMQHAYDI
;
A
#
# COMPACT_ATOMS: atom_id res chain seq x y z
N MET A 1 4.67 12.69 -7.25
CA MET A 1 5.61 12.43 -6.12
C MET A 1 6.16 11.02 -6.29
N ILE A 2 7.41 10.75 -5.90
CA ILE A 2 7.95 9.39 -6.08
C ILE A 2 7.53 8.49 -4.93
N VAL A 3 6.86 7.37 -5.26
CA VAL A 3 6.55 6.30 -4.32
C VAL A 3 7.29 5.02 -4.71
N TYR A 4 7.61 4.20 -3.71
CA TYR A 4 8.42 3.00 -3.84
C TYR A 4 7.61 1.76 -3.49
N HIS A 5 7.75 0.71 -4.31
CA HIS A 5 7.26 -0.62 -4.02
C HIS A 5 8.44 -1.60 -3.92
N GLY A 6 8.48 -2.40 -2.86
CA GLY A 6 9.47 -3.46 -2.68
C GLY A 6 8.86 -4.82 -2.95
N GLY A 7 9.39 -5.55 -3.93
CA GLY A 7 8.86 -6.84 -4.39
C GLY A 7 9.95 -7.80 -4.86
N TYR A 8 9.53 -8.83 -5.60
CA TYR A 8 10.39 -9.90 -6.13
C TYR A 8 10.60 -9.84 -7.64
N CYS A 9 9.90 -8.94 -8.32
CA CYS A 9 9.99 -8.73 -9.76
C CYS A 9 9.68 -7.27 -10.11
N PRO A 10 10.11 -6.79 -11.27
CA PRO A 10 9.64 -5.51 -11.81
C PRO A 10 8.13 -5.58 -12.11
N ILE A 11 7.43 -4.50 -11.82
CA ILE A 11 6.00 -4.32 -12.10
C ILE A 11 5.87 -3.03 -12.89
N GLU A 12 5.42 -3.13 -14.14
CA GLU A 12 5.22 -1.98 -15.02
C GLU A 12 3.84 -1.35 -14.84
N PHE A 13 2.82 -2.20 -14.69
CA PHE A 13 1.43 -1.80 -14.48
C PHE A 13 0.94 -2.33 -13.12
N PRO A 14 0.85 -1.46 -12.10
CA PRO A 14 0.32 -1.86 -10.80
C PRO A 14 -1.13 -2.34 -10.89
N GLU A 15 -1.43 -3.44 -10.20
CA GLU A 15 -2.78 -4.01 -10.13
C GLU A 15 -3.18 -4.27 -8.67
N ILE A 16 -4.46 -4.12 -8.39
CA ILE A 16 -5.04 -4.49 -7.09
C ILE A 16 -5.33 -5.99 -7.09
N ILE A 17 -4.52 -6.76 -6.36
CA ILE A 17 -4.67 -8.21 -6.26
C ILE A 17 -5.23 -8.58 -4.90
N LYS A 18 -6.35 -9.33 -4.89
CA LYS A 18 -6.93 -9.88 -3.66
C LYS A 18 -6.07 -11.02 -3.11
N GLY A 19 -5.31 -10.72 -2.06
CA GLY A 19 -4.50 -11.69 -1.35
C GLY A 19 -5.33 -12.66 -0.49
N LYS A 20 -4.71 -13.77 -0.08
CA LYS A 20 -5.32 -14.76 0.85
C LYS A 20 -5.55 -14.20 2.26
N TYR A 21 -4.71 -13.26 2.69
CA TYR A 21 -4.70 -12.71 4.04
C TYR A 21 -5.04 -11.22 4.00
N ALA A 22 -5.89 -10.80 4.93
CA ALA A 22 -6.18 -9.39 5.17
C ALA A 22 -4.91 -8.63 5.57
N LYS A 23 -4.83 -7.36 5.16
CA LYS A 23 -3.70 -6.45 5.41
C LYS A 23 -4.17 -5.25 6.20
N ASP A 24 -3.20 -4.47 6.66
CA ASP A 24 -3.38 -3.26 7.46
C ASP A 24 -4.37 -2.27 6.80
N PHE A 25 -4.39 -2.17 5.47
CA PHE A 25 -5.28 -1.27 4.72
C PHE A 25 -6.08 -2.03 3.63
N GLY A 26 -6.55 -3.24 3.92
CA GLY A 26 -7.43 -3.97 3.00
C GLY A 26 -6.74 -4.61 1.80
N THR A 27 -7.35 -4.51 0.62
CA THR A 27 -6.79 -5.04 -0.64
C THR A 27 -6.30 -3.87 -1.48
N GLY A 28 -5.03 -3.88 -1.88
CA GLY A 28 -4.45 -2.75 -2.62
C GLY A 28 -3.04 -3.04 -3.12
N PHE A 29 -2.52 -2.08 -3.88
CA PHE A 29 -1.12 -2.06 -4.31
C PHE A 29 -0.30 -1.15 -3.39
N TYR A 30 0.51 -1.75 -2.53
CA TYR A 30 1.17 -1.04 -1.42
C TYR A 30 2.46 -0.36 -1.87
N CYS A 31 2.51 0.95 -1.68
CA CYS A 31 3.69 1.78 -1.87
C CYS A 31 4.06 2.51 -0.57
N THR A 32 5.25 3.12 -0.56
CA THR A 32 5.70 4.01 0.51
C THR A 32 6.54 5.13 -0.09
N GLU A 33 6.48 6.33 0.48
CA GLU A 33 7.40 7.43 0.14
C GLU A 33 8.80 7.20 0.73
N ILE A 34 8.92 6.29 1.71
CA ILE A 34 10.16 6.01 2.44
C ILE A 34 10.96 4.91 1.74
N LYS A 35 11.93 5.29 0.90
CA LYS A 35 12.78 4.34 0.14
C LYS A 35 13.36 3.21 0.99
N ILE A 36 13.88 3.51 2.19
CA ILE A 36 14.49 2.48 3.05
C ILE A 36 13.47 1.44 3.53
N GLN A 37 12.20 1.82 3.66
CA GLN A 37 11.12 0.91 4.01
C GLN A 37 10.82 -0.05 2.85
N ALA A 38 10.74 0.44 1.60
CA ALA A 38 10.60 -0.41 0.42
C ALA A 38 11.79 -1.38 0.28
N VAL A 39 13.03 -0.94 0.55
CA VAL A 39 14.22 -1.81 0.58
C VAL A 39 14.06 -2.94 1.62
N ARG A 40 13.54 -2.64 2.81
CA ARG A 40 13.26 -3.66 3.82
C ARG A 40 12.17 -4.65 3.39
N TRP A 41 11.17 -4.20 2.62
CA TRP A 41 10.15 -5.08 2.05
C TRP A 41 10.75 -6.03 1.01
N ALA A 42 11.53 -5.51 0.06
CA ALA A 42 12.14 -6.31 -1.01
C ALA A 42 13.16 -7.34 -0.51
N LYS A 43 13.86 -7.04 0.60
CA LYS A 43 14.82 -7.96 1.24
C LYS A 43 14.22 -9.29 1.70
N ARG A 44 12.90 -9.43 1.71
CA ARG A 44 12.21 -10.69 2.04
C ARG A 44 12.22 -11.69 0.88
N TYR A 45 12.69 -11.28 -0.30
CA TYR A 45 12.73 -12.08 -1.52
C TYR A 45 14.17 -12.27 -1.98
N ASP A 46 14.47 -13.46 -2.52
CA ASP A 46 15.79 -13.75 -3.09
C ASP A 46 16.08 -12.89 -4.34
N THR A 47 15.04 -12.55 -5.10
CA THR A 47 15.09 -11.65 -6.27
C THR A 47 14.59 -10.25 -5.92
N SER A 48 15.22 -9.59 -4.96
CA SER A 48 14.74 -8.28 -4.47
C SER A 48 14.72 -7.20 -5.56
N VAL A 49 13.57 -6.58 -5.79
CA VAL A 49 13.38 -5.46 -6.74
C VAL A 49 12.71 -4.28 -6.03
N ILE A 50 13.14 -3.07 -6.38
CA ILE A 50 12.47 -1.83 -5.98
C ILE A 50 11.92 -1.16 -7.23
N SER A 51 10.60 -1.06 -7.32
CA SER A 51 9.91 -0.28 -8.36
C SER A 51 9.67 1.15 -7.87
N LEU A 52 9.83 2.11 -8.77
CA LEU A 52 9.58 3.52 -8.53
C LEU A 52 8.44 3.97 -9.44
N TYR A 53 7.50 4.72 -8.89
CA TYR A 53 6.38 5.29 -9.65
C TYR A 53 6.27 6.78 -9.36
N ASP A 54 5.94 7.57 -10.38
CA ASP A 54 5.49 8.94 -10.17
C ASP A 54 3.99 8.92 -9.87
N PHE A 55 3.65 9.14 -8.61
CA PHE A 55 2.30 9.18 -8.11
C PHE A 55 1.74 10.60 -8.22
N VAL A 56 0.65 10.74 -8.97
CA VAL A 56 -0.13 11.96 -9.06
C VAL A 56 -1.50 11.66 -8.46
N ILE A 57 -1.91 12.46 -7.47
CA ILE A 57 -3.21 12.32 -6.83
C ILE A 57 -4.30 12.60 -7.86
N ASN A 58 -5.23 11.66 -8.00
CA ASN A 58 -6.47 11.89 -8.72
C ASN A 58 -7.57 12.27 -7.72
N HIS A 59 -7.99 13.53 -7.73
CA HIS A 59 -9.00 14.05 -6.82
C HIS A 59 -10.43 13.57 -7.11
N ASP A 60 -10.66 12.85 -8.22
CA ASP A 60 -11.95 12.21 -8.51
C ASP A 60 -12.16 10.91 -7.73
N LEU A 61 -11.12 10.40 -7.05
CA LEU A 61 -11.17 9.19 -6.24
C LEU A 61 -11.65 9.45 -4.81
N LYS A 62 -12.24 8.44 -4.17
CA LYS A 62 -12.57 8.47 -2.74
C LYS A 62 -11.33 8.18 -1.91
N ILE A 63 -10.61 9.24 -1.56
CA ILE A 63 -9.34 9.17 -0.82
C ILE A 63 -9.62 9.26 0.69
N LEU A 64 -9.12 8.30 1.47
CA LEU A 64 -9.03 8.40 2.91
C LEU A 64 -7.57 8.70 3.31
N HIS A 65 -7.36 9.85 3.95
CA HIS A 65 -6.05 10.27 4.40
C HIS A 65 -6.03 10.45 5.92
N PHE A 66 -5.01 9.88 6.56
CA PHE A 66 -4.73 10.05 7.98
C PHE A 66 -3.43 10.83 8.13
N GLU A 67 -3.50 12.01 8.75
CA GLU A 67 -2.31 12.84 9.01
C GLU A 67 -1.45 12.26 10.13
N ASP A 68 -2.11 11.64 11.13
CA ASP A 68 -1.49 11.09 12.32
C ASP A 68 -2.04 9.68 12.64
N MET A 69 -1.33 8.97 13.51
CA MET A 69 -1.76 7.66 14.04
C MET A 69 -2.83 7.83 15.14
N THR A 70 -4.03 8.23 14.75
CA THR A 70 -5.17 8.46 15.66
C THR A 70 -5.93 7.16 16.01
N GLU A 71 -6.95 7.25 16.88
CA GLU A 71 -7.85 6.14 17.16
C GLU A 71 -8.61 5.70 15.91
N GLU A 72 -9.06 6.64 15.06
CA GLU A 72 -9.74 6.33 13.81
C GLU A 72 -8.83 5.59 12.83
N TRP A 73 -7.54 5.95 12.79
CA TRP A 73 -6.55 5.21 12.02
C TRP A 73 -6.43 3.77 12.56
N LEU A 74 -6.30 3.61 13.88
CA LEU A 74 -6.19 2.30 14.49
C LEU A 74 -7.42 1.43 14.24
N ASP A 75 -8.62 2.00 14.37
CA ASP A 75 -9.89 1.33 14.07
C ASP A 75 -9.95 0.89 12.61
N PHE A 76 -9.47 1.72 11.69
CA PHE A 76 -9.38 1.37 10.28
C PHE A 76 -8.45 0.16 10.05
N ILE A 77 -7.30 0.12 10.72
CA ILE A 77 -6.37 -1.02 10.66
C ILE A 77 -7.04 -2.30 11.19
N ILE A 78 -7.69 -2.22 12.35
CA ILE A 78 -8.36 -3.37 12.98
C ILE A 78 -9.48 -3.91 12.07
N ASN A 79 -10.28 -3.01 11.50
CA ASN A 79 -11.37 -3.36 10.60
C ASN A 79 -10.84 -4.00 9.31
N SER A 80 -9.79 -3.43 8.73
CA SER A 80 -9.13 -3.99 7.54
C SER A 80 -8.58 -5.39 7.80
N ARG A 81 -7.90 -5.62 8.93
CA ARG A 81 -7.32 -6.92 9.31
C ARG A 81 -8.36 -7.97 9.67
N SER A 82 -9.56 -7.55 10.12
CA SER A 82 -10.69 -8.47 10.31
C SER A 82 -11.41 -8.82 9.01
N GLY A 83 -11.00 -8.24 7.88
CA GLY A 83 -11.54 -8.54 6.56
C GLY A 83 -12.79 -7.73 6.22
N MET A 84 -13.13 -6.71 7.01
CA MET A 84 -14.19 -5.77 6.65
C MET A 84 -13.75 -4.93 5.44
N GLN A 85 -14.67 -4.77 4.49
CA GLN A 85 -14.44 -3.95 3.30
C GLN A 85 -14.75 -2.48 3.60
N HIS A 86 -13.97 -1.59 2.99
CA HIS A 86 -14.24 -0.16 2.97
C HIS A 86 -14.60 0.29 1.54
N ALA A 87 -15.10 1.51 1.41
CA ALA A 87 -15.55 2.08 0.15
C ALA A 87 -14.56 3.09 -0.47
N TYR A 88 -13.38 3.25 0.14
CA TYR A 88 -12.30 4.12 -0.35
C TYR A 88 -11.49 3.45 -1.46
N ASP A 89 -11.03 4.26 -2.41
CA ASP A 89 -10.21 3.83 -3.55
C ASP A 89 -8.72 3.88 -3.21
N ILE A 90 -8.31 4.83 -2.35
CA ILE A 90 -6.93 5.06 -1.87
C ILE A 90 -6.97 5.37 -0.38
#